data_AF-A0A9E4J327-F1
#
_entry.id   AF-A0A9E4J327-F1
#
_cell.length_a   1.000
_cell.length_b   1.000
_cell.length_c   1.000
_cell.angle_alpha   90.00
_cell.angle_beta   90.00
_cell.angle_gamma   90.00
#
_symmetry.space_group_name_H-M   'P 1'
#
loop_
_entity.id
_entity.type
_entity.pdbx_description
1 polymer ?
#
loop_
_entity_poly.entity_id
_entity_poly.type
_entity_poly.pdbx_seq_one_letter_code
_entity_poly.pdbx_strand_id
1 'polypeptide(L)'
;MNDTQSASEPVTAPTRAEHAAGMAAYQDAGLRLAAEIGNRGPIRLTDGGRLHPDILAAYWKHGYYIFEGLIGGDEVAELRRDVNEMLERAPVGPDADVDARGRPALGLDYARRPYLFAKPLADPWGGTGLL
;
A
#
# COMPACT_ATOMS: atom_id res chain seq x y z
N MET A 1 -53.41 -7.90 18.39
CA MET A 1 -52.21 -7.34 19.03
C MET A 1 -51.00 -8.05 18.45
N ASN A 2 -50.22 -7.37 17.61
CA ASN A 2 -48.87 -7.78 17.25
C ASN A 2 -48.06 -6.48 17.18
N ASP A 3 -47.61 -6.01 18.34
CA ASP A 3 -46.73 -4.84 18.44
C ASP A 3 -45.33 -5.27 18.01
N THR A 4 -45.09 -5.14 16.71
CA THR A 4 -43.76 -5.23 16.12
C THR A 4 -43.18 -3.82 16.09
N GLN A 5 -42.30 -3.49 17.04
CA GLN A 5 -41.37 -2.37 16.92
C GLN A 5 -40.27 -2.49 17.98
N SER A 6 -39.16 -3.13 17.62
CA SER A 6 -37.85 -2.67 18.12
C SER A 6 -37.18 -2.03 16.93
N ALA A 7 -37.39 -0.72 16.80
CA ALA A 7 -36.56 0.10 15.93
C ALA A 7 -35.14 0.03 16.50
N SER A 8 -34.22 -0.60 15.76
CA SER A 8 -32.80 -0.52 16.08
C SER A 8 -32.42 0.96 16.08
N GLU A 9 -31.90 1.47 17.19
CA GLU A 9 -31.41 2.85 17.29
C GLU A 9 -30.42 3.15 16.15
N PRO A 10 -30.43 4.36 15.59
CA PRO A 10 -29.49 4.70 14.53
C PRO A 10 -28.06 4.63 15.06
N VAL A 11 -27.29 3.65 14.59
CA VAL A 11 -25.86 3.54 14.87
C VAL A 11 -25.18 4.75 14.24
N THR A 12 -24.78 5.70 15.07
CA THR A 12 -23.96 6.83 14.62
C THR A 12 -22.57 6.31 14.30
N ALA A 13 -22.13 6.47 13.05
CA ALA A 13 -20.80 6.07 12.65
C ALA A 13 -19.75 6.89 13.42
N PRO A 14 -18.66 6.26 13.92
CA PRO A 14 -17.63 6.98 14.64
C PRO A 14 -16.96 8.01 13.70
N THR A 15 -16.58 9.15 14.25
CA THR A 15 -15.67 10.07 13.56
C THR A 15 -14.34 9.37 13.30
N ARG A 16 -13.54 9.89 12.35
CA ARG A 16 -12.20 9.34 12.05
C ARG A 16 -11.31 9.28 13.31
N ALA A 17 -11.41 10.29 14.17
CA ALA A 17 -10.64 10.37 15.40
C ALA A 17 -11.08 9.31 16.42
N GLU A 18 -12.39 9.14 16.63
CA GLU A 18 -12.94 8.12 17.52
C GLU A 18 -12.61 6.71 17.03
N HIS A 19 -12.71 6.46 15.72
CA HIS A 19 -12.30 5.19 15.12
C HIS A 19 -10.80 4.92 15.33
N ALA A 20 -9.94 5.91 15.09
CA ALA A 20 -8.50 5.78 15.31
C ALA A 20 -8.17 5.48 16.78
N ALA A 21 -8.82 6.18 17.72
CA ALA A 21 -8.65 5.95 19.15
C ALA A 21 -9.12 4.54 19.56
N GLY A 22 -10.25 4.07 19.02
CA GLY A 22 -10.77 2.72 19.26
C GLY A 22 -9.85 1.61 18.74
N MET A 23 -9.03 1.88 17.73
CA MET A 23 -8.08 0.92 17.15
C MET A 23 -6.73 0.85 17.88
N ALA A 24 -6.44 1.77 18.81
CA ALA A 24 -5.11 1.88 19.43
C ALA A 24 -4.66 0.59 20.12
N ALA A 25 -5.51 -0.02 20.96
CA ALA A 25 -5.18 -1.25 21.66
C ALA A 25 -4.93 -2.43 20.72
N TYR A 26 -5.67 -2.50 19.61
CA TYR A 26 -5.46 -3.52 18.58
C TYR A 26 -4.12 -3.32 17.87
N GLN A 27 -3.77 -2.08 17.52
CA GLN A 27 -2.49 -1.76 16.89
C GLN A 27 -1.32 -2.09 17.82
N ASP A 28 -1.39 -1.72 19.10
CA ASP A 28 -0.35 -2.03 20.09
C ASP A 28 -0.16 -3.54 20.26
N ALA A 29 -1.26 -4.30 20.35
CA ALA A 29 -1.20 -5.75 20.40
C ALA A 29 -0.57 -6.35 19.13
N GLY A 30 -0.93 -5.83 17.95
CA GLY A 30 -0.36 -6.23 16.67
C GLY A 30 1.14 -5.93 16.57
N LEU A 31 1.59 -4.77 17.05
CA LEU A 31 3.00 -4.39 17.05
C LEU A 31 3.84 -5.30 17.96
N ARG A 32 3.33 -5.65 19.15
CA ARG A 32 3.99 -6.63 20.03
C ARG A 32 4.14 -7.99 19.35
N LEU A 33 3.05 -8.50 18.78
CA LEU A 33 3.08 -9.78 18.07
C LEU A 33 4.06 -9.74 16.88
N ALA A 34 4.06 -8.66 16.10
CA ALA A 34 4.98 -8.48 14.99
C ALA A 34 6.45 -8.51 15.42
N ALA A 35 6.78 -7.95 16.59
CA ALA A 35 8.12 -8.01 17.16
C ALA A 35 8.50 -9.44 17.62
N GLU A 36 7.56 -10.19 18.18
CA GLU A 36 7.79 -11.55 18.68
C GLU A 36 7.95 -12.61 17.58
N ILE A 37 7.32 -12.40 16.42
CA ILE A 37 7.39 -13.36 15.29
C ILE A 37 8.84 -13.56 14.80
N GLY A 38 9.70 -12.54 14.92
CA GLY A 38 11.11 -12.65 14.52
C GLY A 38 11.34 -12.77 13.01
N ASN A 39 10.38 -12.36 12.19
CA ASN A 39 10.38 -12.52 10.73
C ASN A 39 10.79 -11.23 10.00
N ARG A 40 11.82 -10.56 10.54
CA ARG A 40 12.35 -9.31 10.00
C ARG A 40 13.83 -9.10 10.34
N GLY A 41 14.54 -8.33 9.51
CA GLY A 41 15.96 -8.01 9.72
C GLY A 41 16.71 -7.68 8.41
N PRO A 42 18.03 -7.47 8.46
CA PRO A 42 18.81 -7.16 7.26
C PRO A 42 18.87 -8.36 6.31
N ILE A 43 19.14 -8.08 5.03
CA ILE A 43 19.41 -9.14 4.07
C ILE A 43 20.69 -9.91 4.47
N ARG A 44 20.59 -11.24 4.49
CA ARG A 44 21.74 -12.14 4.72
C ARG A 44 21.90 -13.04 3.52
N LEU A 45 23.11 -13.09 2.99
CA LEU A 45 23.48 -13.98 1.89
C LEU A 45 24.44 -15.05 2.39
N THR A 46 24.40 -16.22 1.77
CA THR A 46 25.42 -17.26 1.91
C THR A 46 26.68 -16.86 1.12
N ASP A 47 27.78 -17.58 1.31
CA ASP A 47 29.02 -17.38 0.54
C ASP A 47 28.81 -17.50 -0.98
N GLY A 48 27.80 -18.27 -1.41
CA GLY A 48 27.40 -18.39 -2.81
C GLY A 48 26.47 -17.29 -3.31
N GLY A 49 26.26 -16.22 -2.54
CA GLY A 49 25.39 -15.08 -2.89
C GLY A 49 23.89 -15.38 -2.86
N ARG A 50 23.48 -16.51 -2.27
CA ARG A 50 22.06 -16.91 -2.18
C ARG A 50 21.45 -16.39 -0.88
N LEU A 51 20.14 -16.13 -0.87
CA LEU A 51 19.45 -15.73 0.36
C LEU A 51 19.62 -16.80 1.45
N HIS A 52 19.92 -16.37 2.68
CA HIS A 52 20.21 -17.28 3.78
C HIS A 52 19.02 -18.23 4.06
N PRO A 53 19.26 -19.54 4.28
CA PRO A 53 18.20 -20.53 4.47
C PRO A 53 17.18 -20.18 5.56
N ASP A 54 17.58 -19.59 6.69
CA ASP A 54 16.63 -19.18 7.73
C ASP A 54 15.62 -18.13 7.24
N ILE A 55 16.03 -17.21 6.37
CA ILE A 55 15.13 -16.18 5.82
C ILE A 55 14.10 -16.86 4.92
N LEU A 56 14.53 -17.82 4.10
CA LEU A 56 13.63 -18.63 3.28
C LEU A 56 12.69 -19.47 4.15
N ALA A 57 13.18 -20.10 5.21
CA ALA A 57 12.37 -20.89 6.13
C ALA A 57 11.32 -20.03 6.85
N ALA A 58 11.69 -18.82 7.28
CA ALA A 58 10.77 -17.87 7.89
C ALA A 58 9.71 -17.39 6.89
N TYR A 59 10.12 -17.08 5.64
CA TYR A 59 9.19 -16.78 4.56
C TYR A 59 8.18 -17.90 4.31
N TRP A 60 8.64 -19.15 4.21
CA TRP A 60 7.74 -20.29 4.00
C TRP A 60 6.80 -20.54 5.17
N LYS A 61 7.26 -20.32 6.40
CA LYS A 61 6.45 -20.48 7.62
C LYS A 61 5.38 -19.39 7.75
N HIS A 62 5.71 -18.15 7.40
CA HIS A 62 4.87 -16.98 7.69
C HIS A 62 4.19 -16.36 6.45
N GLY A 63 4.59 -16.76 5.25
CA GLY A 63 4.10 -16.22 3.97
C GLY A 63 4.72 -14.87 3.56
N TYR A 64 5.63 -14.32 4.38
CA TYR A 64 6.33 -13.06 4.12
C TYR A 64 7.66 -13.02 4.88
N TYR A 65 8.52 -12.03 4.62
CA TYR A 65 9.68 -11.65 5.46
C TYR A 65 9.92 -10.14 5.27
N ILE A 66 10.21 -9.39 6.33
CA ILE A 66 10.44 -7.94 6.23
C ILE A 66 11.94 -7.65 6.26
N PHE A 67 12.49 -7.16 5.15
CA PHE A 67 13.86 -6.67 5.14
C PHE A 67 13.96 -5.28 5.76
N GLU A 68 14.94 -5.10 6.65
CA GLU A 68 15.26 -3.82 7.26
C GLU A 68 16.59 -3.28 6.74
N GLY A 69 16.67 -1.98 6.50
CA GLY A 69 17.89 -1.33 6.04
C GLY A 69 18.40 -1.84 4.69
N LEU A 70 17.55 -2.46 3.88
CA LEU A 70 17.92 -2.97 2.55
C LEU A 70 18.24 -1.82 1.58
N ILE A 71 17.45 -0.76 1.64
CA ILE A 71 17.59 0.46 0.83
C ILE A 71 18.11 1.55 1.77
N GLY A 72 19.18 2.23 1.36
CA GLY A 72 19.79 3.30 2.15
C GLY A 72 18.89 4.53 2.27
N GLY A 73 19.15 5.38 3.27
CA GLY A 73 18.35 6.61 3.48
C GLY A 73 18.37 7.56 2.28
N ASP A 74 19.53 7.72 1.64
CA ASP A 74 19.68 8.58 0.47
C ASP A 74 18.92 8.03 -0.75
N GLU A 75 18.99 6.72 -0.98
CA GLU A 75 18.25 6.04 -2.04
C GLU A 75 16.73 6.12 -1.79
N VAL A 76 16.27 5.97 -0.53
CA VAL A 76 14.87 6.21 -0.17
C VAL A 76 14.45 7.65 -0.47
N ALA A 77 15.30 8.64 -0.18
CA ALA A 77 15.01 10.04 -0.45
C ALA A 77 14.91 10.33 -1.96
N GLU A 78 15.81 9.73 -2.75
CA GLU A 78 15.76 9.79 -4.21
C GLU A 78 14.48 9.18 -4.77
N LEU A 79 14.13 7.95 -4.38
CA LEU A 79 12.90 7.29 -4.82
C LEU A 79 11.65 8.13 -4.49
N ARG A 80 11.62 8.75 -3.30
CA ARG A 80 10.51 9.65 -2.91
C ARG A 80 10.43 10.89 -3.79
N ARG A 81 11.56 11.52 -4.10
CA ARG A 81 11.62 12.69 -4.99
C ARG A 81 11.07 12.32 -6.37
N ASP A 82 11.55 11.21 -6.93
CA ASP A 82 11.21 10.80 -8.30
C ASP A 82 9.73 10.39 -8.41
N VAL A 83 9.19 9.69 -7.41
CA VAL A 83 7.74 9.40 -7.33
C VAL A 83 6.92 10.68 -7.22
N ASN A 84 7.35 11.64 -6.41
CA ASN A 84 6.65 12.92 -6.28
C ASN A 84 6.69 13.72 -7.58
N GLU A 85 7.83 13.76 -8.28
CA GLU A 85 7.90 14.39 -9.60
C GLU A 85 6.96 13.72 -10.60
N MET A 86 6.95 12.38 -10.62
CA MET A 86 6.03 11.63 -11.47
C MET A 86 4.57 11.98 -11.14
N LEU A 87 4.18 12.10 -9.88
CA LEU A 87 2.80 12.47 -9.51
C LEU A 87 2.48 13.92 -9.87
N GLU A 88 3.40 14.86 -9.63
CA GLU A 88 3.21 16.28 -9.97
C GLU A 88 3.10 16.54 -11.48
N ARG A 89 3.75 15.70 -12.28
CA ARG A 89 3.75 15.78 -13.75
C ARG A 89 2.74 14.84 -14.41
N ALA A 90 1.85 14.23 -13.62
CA ALA A 90 0.75 13.44 -14.14
C ALA A 90 -0.19 14.33 -14.99
N PRO A 91 -0.74 13.79 -16.10
CA PRO A 91 -1.70 14.53 -16.89
C PRO A 91 -2.96 14.83 -16.06
N VAL A 92 -3.64 15.93 -16.37
CA VAL A 92 -4.86 16.34 -15.63
C VAL A 92 -6.07 15.43 -15.86
N GLY A 93 -6.00 14.55 -16.86
CA GLY A 93 -7.06 13.61 -17.19
C GLY A 93 -6.62 12.55 -18.21
N PRO A 94 -7.51 11.60 -18.55
CA PRO A 94 -7.19 10.43 -19.39
C PRO A 94 -6.64 10.79 -20.78
N ASP A 95 -7.19 11.83 -21.40
CA ASP A 95 -6.86 12.27 -22.76
C ASP A 95 -6.00 13.55 -22.77
N ALA A 96 -5.50 13.98 -21.61
CA ALA A 96 -4.73 15.21 -21.51
C ALA A 96 -3.24 14.97 -21.79
N ASP A 97 -2.65 15.85 -22.61
CA ASP A 97 -1.19 15.87 -22.85
C ASP A 97 -0.46 16.86 -21.92
N VAL A 98 -1.18 17.47 -20.97
CA VAL A 98 -0.64 18.48 -20.05
C VAL A 98 -0.87 18.12 -18.60
N ASP A 99 0.09 18.50 -17.76
CA ASP A 99 -0.01 18.41 -16.30
C ASP A 99 -0.82 19.57 -15.69
N ALA A 100 -1.01 19.53 -14.38
CA ALA A 100 -1.77 20.55 -13.64
C ALA A 100 -1.19 21.97 -13.73
N ARG A 101 0.06 22.12 -14.19
CA ARG A 101 0.73 23.41 -14.40
C ARG A 101 0.75 23.84 -15.88
N GLY A 102 0.10 23.08 -16.76
CA GLY A 102 0.06 23.34 -18.21
C GLY A 102 1.34 22.96 -18.96
N ARG A 103 2.26 22.21 -18.33
CA ARG A 103 3.46 21.69 -18.99
C ARG A 103 3.12 20.36 -19.69
N PRO A 104 3.90 19.92 -20.69
CA PRO A 104 3.76 18.55 -21.20
C PRO A 104 3.86 17.53 -20.07
N ALA A 105 2.84 16.66 -19.99
CA ALA A 105 2.81 15.58 -19.01
C ALA A 105 4.01 14.64 -19.18
N LEU A 106 4.47 14.04 -18.09
CA LEU A 106 5.66 13.17 -18.13
C LEU A 106 5.36 11.87 -18.92
N GLY A 107 6.32 11.39 -19.71
CA GLY A 107 6.25 10.08 -20.36
C GLY A 107 5.28 9.97 -21.53
N LEU A 108 4.91 11.09 -22.17
CA LEU A 108 4.18 11.09 -23.44
C LEU A 108 5.01 10.52 -24.60
N ASP A 109 6.32 10.61 -24.49
CA ASP A 109 7.34 10.12 -25.42
C ASP A 109 7.73 8.65 -25.17
N TYR A 110 7.23 8.04 -24.08
CA TYR A 110 7.52 6.64 -23.77
C TYR A 110 6.73 5.72 -24.69
N ALA A 111 7.30 4.55 -25.01
CA ALA A 111 6.63 3.52 -25.80
C ALA A 111 5.28 3.08 -25.20
N ARG A 112 5.12 3.24 -23.88
CA ARG A 112 3.87 3.02 -23.16
C ARG A 112 3.65 4.19 -22.18
N ARG A 113 2.46 4.79 -22.24
CA ARG A 113 2.06 5.87 -21.32
C ARG A 113 2.13 5.37 -19.87
N PRO A 114 2.81 6.08 -18.95
CA PRO A 114 3.01 5.62 -17.58
C PRO A 114 1.77 5.79 -16.69
N TYR A 115 0.81 6.64 -17.09
CA TYR A 115 -0.40 6.90 -16.31
C TYR A 115 -1.61 6.14 -16.87
N LEU A 116 -2.31 5.45 -15.99
CA LEU A 116 -3.58 4.78 -16.28
C LEU A 116 -4.68 5.39 -15.42
N PHE A 117 -5.76 5.85 -16.06
CA PHE A 117 -6.94 6.34 -15.37
C PHE A 117 -7.99 5.24 -15.32
N ALA A 118 -8.30 4.79 -14.10
CA ALA A 118 -9.36 3.82 -13.86
C ALA A 118 -10.51 4.49 -13.07
N LYS A 119 -11.72 3.98 -13.25
CA LYS A 119 -12.85 4.40 -12.41
C LYS A 119 -12.57 3.99 -10.95
N PRO A 120 -12.90 4.83 -9.95
CA PRO A 120 -12.77 4.44 -8.55
C PRO A 120 -13.51 3.13 -8.26
N LEU A 121 -12.89 2.25 -7.49
CA LEU A 121 -13.41 0.92 -7.14
C LEU A 121 -13.69 -0.01 -8.35
N ALA A 122 -13.28 0.37 -9.55
CA ALA A 122 -13.24 -0.58 -10.64
C ALA A 122 -12.10 -1.56 -10.43
N ASP A 123 -12.28 -2.74 -10.98
CA ASP A 123 -11.25 -3.75 -11.07
C ASP A 123 -10.61 -3.67 -12.46
N PRO A 124 -9.46 -2.99 -12.59
CA PRO A 124 -8.80 -2.82 -13.88
C PRO A 124 -8.23 -4.13 -14.45
N TRP A 125 -8.24 -5.22 -13.66
CA TRP A 125 -7.69 -6.53 -14.05
C TRP A 125 -8.75 -7.60 -14.26
N GLY A 126 -10.04 -7.30 -14.03
CA GLY A 126 -11.18 -8.09 -14.53
C GLY A 126 -11.58 -9.34 -13.73
N GLY A 127 -11.27 -9.42 -12.43
CA GLY A 127 -11.68 -10.50 -11.53
C GLY A 127 -13.06 -10.34 -10.86
N THR A 128 -13.67 -9.15 -10.89
CA THR A 128 -14.93 -8.88 -10.17
C THR A 128 -16.14 -9.66 -10.72
N GLY A 129 -16.11 -10.07 -11.99
CA GLY A 129 -17.16 -10.92 -12.58
C GLY A 129 -16.97 -12.43 -12.37
N LEU A 130 -15.88 -12.85 -11.71
CA LEU A 130 -15.53 -14.25 -11.45
C LEU A 130 -15.82 -14.69 -10.00
N LEU A 131 -16.33 -13.77 -9.17
CA LEU A 131 -16.75 -14.00 -7.78
C LEU A 131 -18.28 -14.01 -7.70
#